data_AF-A0A257MZL5-F1
#
_entry.id   AF-A0A257MZL5-F1
#
_cell.length_a   1.000
_cell.length_b   1.000
_cell.length_c   1.000
_cell.angle_alpha   90.00
_cell.angle_beta   90.00
_cell.angle_gamma   90.00
#
_symmetry.space_group_name_H-M   'P 1'
#
loop_
_entity.id
_entity.type
_entity.pdbx_description
1 polymer ?
#
loop_
_entity_poly.entity_id
_entity_poly.type
_entity_poly.pdbx_seq_one_letter_code
_entity_poly.pdbx_strand_id
1 'polypeptide(L)'
;LKERLSGGKTRVVAIFRLGKPLCVNGEACIETGDEVFLVAPRNEVLRVLKELNKWEPPLKRIIIAGGGHVGKRLALALEDDHQVKVIEKDPRRANKIANDLNNTVVLLGDCADESLLLDESIDSADLFCAITDNDGVNIISASLAKSLGARKTICLLNHISYTKLLPGTGIDVTVLPNQETLGSILKHVRRGDVAQVTSLCGGTAEAIEAIAHGNNAEDSVVGRRVDTINFPEGIVMGALIRNNEVISIHHDTVFAENDHVVMFAMDKRLVSNIEKIFQPLT
;
A
#
# COMPACT_ATOMS: atom_id res chain seq x y z
N LEU A 1 -12.71 17.08 -7.52
CA LEU A 1 -12.42 16.44 -6.20
C LEU A 1 -12.91 17.27 -5.02
N LYS A 2 -12.58 18.56 -4.96
CA LYS A 2 -12.87 19.47 -3.85
C LYS A 2 -14.35 19.51 -3.43
N GLU A 3 -15.28 19.52 -4.38
CA GLU A 3 -16.73 19.47 -4.10
C GLU A 3 -17.20 18.08 -3.62
N ARG A 4 -16.58 17.01 -4.13
CA ARG A 4 -16.95 15.61 -3.82
C ARG A 4 -16.44 15.16 -2.45
N LEU A 5 -15.32 15.70 -1.97
CA LEU A 5 -14.69 15.36 -0.68
C LEU A 5 -15.00 16.37 0.43
N SER A 6 -15.98 17.26 0.22
CA SER A 6 -16.28 18.41 1.08
C SER A 6 -16.87 18.08 2.45
N GLY A 7 -17.12 16.80 2.75
CA GLY A 7 -17.88 16.38 3.94
C GLY A 7 -17.17 15.42 4.90
N GLY A 8 -15.84 15.37 4.93
CA GLY A 8 -15.10 14.44 5.80
C GLY A 8 -13.70 14.94 6.19
N LYS A 9 -13.04 14.24 7.13
CA LYS A 9 -11.64 14.53 7.54
C LYS A 9 -10.65 13.94 6.52
N THR A 10 -10.96 14.10 5.23
CA THR A 10 -10.22 13.52 4.12
C THR A 10 -9.38 14.58 3.41
N ARG A 11 -8.12 14.28 3.12
CA ARG A 11 -7.18 15.22 2.48
C ARG A 11 -6.37 14.53 1.39
N VAL A 12 -6.21 15.18 0.24
CA VAL A 12 -5.19 14.79 -0.75
C VAL A 12 -3.85 15.24 -0.20
N VAL A 13 -2.89 14.31 -0.10
CA VAL A 13 -1.57 14.57 0.49
C VAL A 13 -0.45 14.49 -0.53
N ALA A 14 -0.62 13.72 -1.60
CA ALA A 14 0.33 13.62 -2.68
C ALA A 14 -0.38 13.34 -4.01
N ILE A 15 0.17 13.88 -5.09
CA ILE A 15 -0.21 13.54 -6.45
C ILE A 15 1.09 13.25 -7.21
N PHE A 16 1.16 12.13 -7.92
CA PHE A 16 2.29 11.80 -8.78
C PHE A 16 1.83 11.61 -10.22
N ARG A 17 2.59 12.19 -11.15
CA ARG A 17 2.40 12.00 -12.59
C ARG A 17 3.68 11.45 -13.17
N LEU A 18 3.61 10.25 -13.77
CA LEU A 18 4.78 9.56 -14.32
C LEU A 18 5.94 9.48 -13.31
N GLY A 19 5.62 9.17 -12.05
CA GLY A 19 6.57 9.04 -10.94
C GLY A 19 7.13 10.35 -10.38
N LYS A 20 6.70 11.53 -10.88
CA LYS A 20 7.13 12.83 -10.37
C LYS A 20 6.06 13.46 -9.47
N PRO A 21 6.42 14.02 -8.30
CA PRO A 21 5.46 14.68 -7.42
C PRO A 21 4.92 15.97 -8.04
N LEU A 22 3.64 16.22 -7.86
CA LEU A 22 2.95 17.46 -8.21
C LEU A 22 2.57 18.23 -6.94
N CYS A 23 2.51 19.56 -7.04
CA CYS A 23 2.06 20.40 -5.94
C CYS A 23 0.59 20.13 -5.62
N VAL A 24 0.29 19.84 -4.36
CA VAL A 24 -1.06 19.57 -3.87
C VAL A 24 -1.65 20.85 -3.30
N ASN A 25 -2.05 21.76 -4.19
CA ASN A 25 -2.71 23.00 -3.83
C ASN A 25 -4.16 23.04 -4.37
N GLY A 26 -4.88 24.13 -4.11
CA GLY A 26 -6.27 24.29 -4.55
C GLY A 26 -6.47 24.35 -6.07
N GLU A 27 -5.39 24.50 -6.84
CA GLU A 27 -5.36 24.63 -8.30
C GLU A 27 -4.88 23.35 -8.99
N ALA A 28 -4.45 22.34 -8.23
CA ALA A 28 -3.92 21.10 -8.76
C ALA A 28 -4.96 20.35 -9.61
N CYS A 29 -4.64 20.15 -10.89
CA CYS A 29 -5.46 19.40 -11.85
C CYS A 29 -4.99 17.93 -11.90
N ILE A 30 -5.89 17.02 -11.51
CA ILE A 30 -5.67 15.57 -11.59
C ILE A 30 -6.04 15.11 -13.00
N GLU A 31 -5.13 14.38 -13.64
CA GLU A 31 -5.29 13.80 -14.98
C GLU A 31 -5.37 12.27 -14.94
N THR A 32 -5.78 11.68 -16.07
CA THR A 32 -5.79 10.22 -16.24
C THR A 32 -4.36 9.69 -16.15
N GLY A 33 -4.14 8.71 -15.27
CA GLY A 33 -2.83 8.11 -15.03
C GLY A 33 -2.09 8.70 -13.82
N ASP A 34 -2.63 9.74 -13.18
CA ASP A 34 -2.06 10.24 -11.93
C ASP A 34 -2.29 9.25 -10.77
N GLU A 35 -1.26 9.07 -9.96
CA GLU A 35 -1.35 8.38 -8.67
C GLU A 35 -1.69 9.40 -7.58
N VAL A 36 -2.86 9.27 -6.96
CA VAL A 36 -3.36 10.22 -5.96
C VAL A 36 -3.43 9.56 -4.59
N PHE A 37 -2.73 10.15 -3.61
CA PHE A 37 -2.72 9.68 -2.23
C PHE A 37 -3.65 10.52 -1.38
N LEU A 38 -4.53 9.83 -0.67
CA LEU A 38 -5.54 10.40 0.21
C LEU A 38 -5.31 9.90 1.63
N VAL A 39 -5.48 10.79 2.60
CA VAL A 39 -5.58 10.43 4.02
C VAL A 39 -7.02 10.60 4.43
N ALA A 40 -7.57 9.59 5.12
CA ALA A 40 -8.92 9.61 5.67
C ALA A 40 -8.98 8.76 6.94
N PRO A 41 -9.87 9.07 7.89
CA PRO A 41 -10.20 8.18 9.00
C PRO A 41 -10.63 6.79 8.49
N ARG A 42 -10.29 5.73 9.23
CA ARG A 42 -10.59 4.34 8.82
C ARG A 42 -12.08 4.10 8.53
N ASN A 43 -12.97 4.72 9.28
CA ASN A 43 -14.42 4.65 9.11
C ASN A 43 -14.94 5.47 7.90
N GLU A 44 -14.15 6.40 7.35
CA GLU A 44 -14.51 7.20 6.17
C GLU A 44 -14.00 6.61 4.84
N VAL A 45 -12.99 5.72 4.87
CA VAL A 45 -12.36 5.16 3.65
C VAL A 45 -13.38 4.64 2.63
N LEU A 46 -14.36 3.85 3.07
CA LEU A 46 -15.39 3.30 2.16
C LEU A 46 -16.27 4.38 1.54
N ARG A 47 -16.62 5.43 2.30
CA ARG A 47 -17.39 6.56 1.80
C ARG A 47 -16.60 7.32 0.74
N VAL A 48 -15.33 7.63 1.03
CA VAL A 48 -14.41 8.32 0.11
C VAL A 48 -14.27 7.53 -1.19
N LEU A 49 -14.05 6.22 -1.11
CA LEU A 49 -13.95 5.36 -2.30
C LEU A 49 -15.23 5.39 -3.14
N LYS A 50 -16.41 5.39 -2.51
CA LYS A 50 -17.70 5.51 -3.21
C LYS A 50 -17.87 6.88 -3.88
N GLU A 51 -17.59 7.97 -3.17
CA GLU A 51 -17.68 9.35 -3.72
C GLU A 51 -16.74 9.57 -4.91
N LEU A 52 -15.59 8.90 -4.90
CA LEU A 52 -14.62 8.92 -5.99
C LEU A 52 -14.96 7.97 -7.15
N ASN A 53 -16.03 7.18 -7.06
CA ASN A 53 -16.34 6.09 -7.98
C ASN A 53 -15.15 5.12 -8.14
N LYS A 54 -14.40 4.89 -7.05
CA LYS A 54 -13.28 3.95 -6.96
C LYS A 54 -13.60 2.73 -6.10
N TRP A 55 -14.83 2.65 -5.58
CA TRP A 55 -15.30 1.44 -4.92
C TRP A 55 -15.54 0.36 -5.96
N GLU A 56 -14.86 -0.76 -5.78
CA GLU A 56 -15.03 -1.96 -6.59
C GLU A 56 -15.82 -3.01 -5.81
N PRO A 57 -16.54 -3.90 -6.51
CA PRO A 57 -17.20 -5.03 -5.86
C PRO A 57 -16.18 -5.92 -5.14
N PRO A 58 -16.57 -6.53 -4.01
CA PRO A 58 -15.69 -7.44 -3.28
C PRO A 58 -15.18 -8.56 -4.19
N LEU A 59 -13.95 -8.99 -3.95
CA LEU A 59 -13.38 -10.17 -4.61
C LEU A 59 -14.12 -11.41 -4.11
N LYS A 60 -14.44 -12.36 -4.99
CA LYS A 60 -15.05 -13.65 -4.60
C LYS A 60 -14.21 -14.82 -5.08
N ARG A 61 -13.78 -14.80 -6.35
CA ARG A 61 -13.01 -15.88 -6.98
C ARG A 61 -11.55 -15.51 -7.08
N ILE A 62 -10.71 -16.24 -6.35
CA ILE A 62 -9.27 -15.97 -6.25
C ILE A 62 -8.50 -17.21 -6.72
N ILE A 63 -7.61 -17.01 -7.68
CA ILE A 63 -6.68 -18.05 -8.15
C ILE A 63 -5.28 -17.69 -7.70
N ILE A 64 -4.63 -18.61 -6.99
CA ILE A 64 -3.28 -18.46 -6.47
C ILE A 64 -2.35 -19.38 -7.26
N ALA A 65 -1.38 -18.81 -7.96
CA ALA A 65 -0.31 -19.54 -8.63
C ALA A 65 0.90 -19.68 -7.69
N GLY A 66 1.17 -20.91 -7.27
CA GLY A 66 2.21 -21.27 -6.31
C GLY A 66 1.62 -21.68 -4.96
N GLY A 67 1.80 -22.94 -4.58
CA GLY A 67 1.37 -23.52 -3.32
C GLY A 67 2.45 -23.51 -2.23
N GLY A 68 3.49 -22.68 -2.39
CA GLY A 68 4.60 -22.50 -1.43
C GLY A 68 4.15 -21.99 -0.05
N HIS A 69 5.10 -21.53 0.77
CA HIS A 69 4.77 -21.05 2.12
C HIS A 69 3.82 -19.84 2.09
N VAL A 70 4.08 -18.88 1.20
CA VAL A 70 3.25 -17.69 1.03
C VAL A 70 1.88 -18.08 0.48
N GLY A 71 1.83 -18.87 -0.59
CA GLY A 71 0.58 -19.29 -1.22
C GLY A 71 -0.34 -20.10 -0.33
N LYS A 72 0.20 -21.07 0.42
CA LYS A 72 -0.58 -21.81 1.42
C LYS A 72 -1.17 -20.87 2.49
N ARG A 73 -0.36 -19.95 3.03
CA ARG A 73 -0.83 -19.03 4.09
C ARG A 73 -1.87 -18.04 3.58
N LEU A 74 -1.72 -17.58 2.34
CA LEU A 74 -2.70 -16.73 1.69
C LEU A 74 -4.01 -17.48 1.47
N ALA A 75 -3.95 -18.73 0.99
CA ALA A 75 -5.12 -19.57 0.84
C ALA A 75 -5.86 -19.79 2.17
N LEU A 76 -5.14 -20.20 3.23
CA LEU A 76 -5.71 -20.37 4.58
C LEU A 76 -6.40 -19.10 5.10
N ALA A 77 -5.84 -17.92 4.81
CA ALA A 77 -6.41 -16.65 5.27
C ALA A 77 -7.66 -16.23 4.50
N LEU A 78 -7.94 -16.84 3.33
CA LEU A 78 -9.00 -16.44 2.42
C LEU A 78 -10.09 -17.51 2.27
N GLU A 79 -9.80 -18.78 2.56
CA GLU A 79 -10.65 -19.92 2.19
C GLU A 79 -12.04 -19.95 2.85
N ASP A 80 -12.22 -19.25 3.98
CA ASP A 80 -13.52 -19.18 4.67
C ASP A 80 -14.45 -18.11 4.09
N ASP A 81 -13.89 -17.08 3.46
CA ASP A 81 -14.63 -15.91 2.96
C ASP A 81 -14.67 -15.85 1.42
N HIS A 82 -13.83 -16.64 0.73
CA HIS A 82 -13.62 -16.57 -0.72
C HIS A 82 -13.56 -17.96 -1.36
N GLN A 83 -13.87 -18.03 -2.65
CA GLN A 83 -13.63 -19.22 -3.47
C GLN A 83 -12.18 -19.21 -3.94
N VAL A 84 -11.34 -19.99 -3.26
CA VAL A 84 -9.90 -20.05 -3.52
C VAL A 84 -9.56 -21.30 -4.33
N LYS A 85 -8.76 -21.11 -5.39
CA LYS A 85 -8.06 -22.18 -6.10
C LYS A 85 -6.55 -21.95 -5.99
N VAL A 86 -5.77 -23.00 -5.77
CA VAL A 86 -4.30 -22.95 -5.76
C VAL A 86 -3.76 -23.85 -6.84
N ILE A 87 -2.92 -23.31 -7.74
CA ILE A 87 -2.18 -24.08 -8.75
C ILE A 87 -0.77 -24.33 -8.21
N GLU A 88 -0.39 -25.59 -8.07
CA GLU A 88 0.93 -26.02 -7.62
C GLU A 88 1.52 -27.06 -8.57
N LYS A 89 2.78 -26.88 -8.97
CA LYS A 89 3.45 -27.72 -9.97
C LYS A 89 4.06 -28.97 -9.35
N ASP A 90 4.55 -28.90 -8.12
CA ASP A 90 5.14 -30.05 -7.43
C ASP A 90 4.04 -30.97 -6.85
N PRO A 91 3.93 -32.23 -7.29
CA PRO A 91 2.88 -33.13 -6.83
C PRO A 91 2.91 -33.42 -5.33
N ARG A 92 4.10 -33.45 -4.71
CA ARG A 92 4.22 -33.72 -3.27
C ARG A 92 3.71 -32.53 -2.47
N ARG A 93 4.05 -31.31 -2.91
CA ARG A 93 3.59 -30.06 -2.33
C ARG A 93 2.09 -29.90 -2.51
N ALA A 94 1.56 -30.13 -3.70
CA ALA A 94 0.13 -30.07 -4.00
C ALA A 94 -0.68 -30.99 -3.08
N ASN A 95 -0.27 -32.26 -2.95
CA ASN A 95 -0.92 -33.20 -2.02
C ASN A 95 -0.83 -32.74 -0.56
N LYS A 96 0.32 -32.20 -0.14
CA LYS A 96 0.48 -31.70 1.22
C LYS A 96 -0.49 -30.55 1.52
N ILE A 97 -0.54 -29.54 0.66
CA ILE A 97 -1.40 -28.37 0.90
C ILE A 97 -2.88 -28.71 0.73
N ALA A 98 -3.24 -29.68 -0.13
CA ALA A 98 -4.60 -30.18 -0.25
C ALA A 98 -5.12 -30.82 1.04
N ASN A 99 -4.25 -31.44 1.83
CA ASN A 99 -4.61 -31.96 3.16
C ASN A 99 -4.65 -30.87 4.24
N ASP A 100 -3.93 -29.76 4.03
CA ASP A 100 -3.83 -28.68 5.01
C ASP A 100 -4.94 -27.62 4.84
N LEU A 101 -5.56 -27.55 3.66
CA LEU A 101 -6.59 -26.57 3.30
C LEU A 101 -7.95 -27.24 3.27
N ASN A 102 -8.95 -26.65 3.93
CA ASN A 102 -10.26 -27.28 4.10
C ASN A 102 -11.24 -26.89 2.99
N ASN A 103 -11.18 -25.63 2.54
CA ASN A 103 -12.16 -25.01 1.65
C ASN A 103 -11.51 -24.48 0.35
N THR A 104 -10.30 -24.96 0.04
CA THR A 104 -9.53 -24.55 -1.14
C THR A 104 -9.39 -25.70 -2.13
N VAL A 105 -9.63 -25.44 -3.41
CA VAL A 105 -9.34 -26.41 -4.48
C VAL A 105 -7.86 -26.33 -4.84
N VAL A 106 -7.14 -27.45 -4.73
CA VAL A 106 -5.72 -27.53 -5.11
C VAL A 106 -5.59 -28.28 -6.44
N LEU A 107 -4.99 -27.59 -7.41
CA LEU A 107 -4.79 -28.06 -8.77
C LEU A 107 -3.31 -28.38 -8.97
N LEU A 108 -3.03 -29.57 -9.48
CA LEU A 108 -1.68 -29.95 -9.89
C LEU A 108 -1.45 -29.48 -11.32
N GLY A 109 -0.55 -28.52 -11.54
CA GLY A 109 -0.29 -27.99 -12.87
C GLY A 109 0.72 -26.86 -12.92
N ASP A 110 1.07 -26.44 -14.14
CA ASP A 110 1.90 -25.26 -14.37
C ASP A 110 1.01 -24.02 -14.47
N CYS A 111 1.28 -22.99 -13.67
CA CYS A 111 0.50 -21.76 -13.68
C CYS A 111 0.74 -20.88 -14.92
N ALA A 112 1.72 -21.22 -15.76
CA ALA A 112 1.93 -20.62 -17.07
C ALA A 112 1.28 -21.43 -18.21
N ASP A 113 0.50 -22.48 -17.91
CA ASP A 113 -0.27 -23.23 -18.89
C ASP A 113 -1.61 -22.54 -19.19
N GLU A 114 -1.73 -22.00 -20.40
CA GLU A 114 -2.95 -21.35 -20.88
C GLU A 114 -4.17 -22.27 -20.86
N SER A 115 -4.01 -23.56 -21.22
CA SER A 115 -5.13 -24.50 -21.29
C SER A 115 -5.70 -24.75 -19.90
N LEU A 116 -4.82 -24.92 -18.91
CA LEU A 116 -5.21 -25.09 -17.50
C LEU A 116 -5.97 -23.85 -16.99
N LEU A 117 -5.49 -22.64 -17.29
CA LEU A 117 -6.15 -21.42 -16.84
C LEU A 117 -7.54 -21.25 -17.46
N LEU A 118 -7.69 -21.60 -18.74
CA LEU A 118 -8.98 -21.57 -19.44
C LEU A 118 -9.96 -22.61 -18.87
N ASP A 119 -9.50 -23.84 -18.65
CA ASP A 119 -10.32 -24.91 -18.05
C ASP A 119 -10.83 -24.51 -16.65
N GLU A 120 -10.04 -23.72 -15.92
CA GLU A 120 -10.37 -23.24 -14.58
C GLU A 120 -11.12 -21.89 -14.55
N SER A 121 -11.57 -21.42 -15.72
CA SER A 121 -12.38 -20.20 -15.91
C SER A 121 -11.69 -18.92 -15.41
N ILE A 122 -10.43 -18.72 -15.81
CA ILE A 122 -9.61 -17.55 -15.46
C ILE A 122 -10.25 -16.20 -15.83
N ASP A 123 -11.04 -16.16 -16.91
CA ASP A 123 -11.81 -15.00 -17.37
C ASP A 123 -12.84 -14.53 -16.33
N SER A 124 -13.27 -15.45 -15.48
CA SER A 124 -14.22 -15.21 -14.40
C SER A 124 -13.53 -14.86 -13.07
N ALA A 125 -12.20 -15.01 -12.97
CA ALA A 125 -11.46 -14.74 -11.74
C ALA A 125 -11.47 -13.25 -11.39
N ASP A 126 -11.82 -12.93 -10.15
CA ASP A 126 -11.77 -11.55 -9.64
C ASP A 126 -10.32 -11.12 -9.36
N LEU A 127 -9.47 -12.09 -9.01
CA LEU A 127 -8.07 -11.88 -8.68
C LEU A 127 -7.23 -13.12 -9.02
N PHE A 128 -6.10 -12.91 -9.70
CA PHE A 128 -5.04 -13.89 -9.88
C PHE A 128 -3.78 -13.44 -9.14
N CYS A 129 -3.21 -14.30 -8.29
CA CYS A 129 -2.01 -14.01 -7.51
C CYS A 129 -0.85 -14.93 -7.92
N ALA A 130 0.16 -14.39 -8.59
CA ALA A 130 1.35 -15.12 -8.98
C ALA A 130 2.45 -14.99 -7.92
N ILE A 131 2.59 -16.02 -7.09
CA ILE A 131 3.37 -15.97 -5.84
C ILE A 131 4.27 -17.20 -5.68
N THR A 132 4.83 -17.68 -6.78
CA THR A 132 5.88 -18.71 -6.80
C THR A 132 7.23 -18.14 -6.34
N ASP A 133 8.23 -19.00 -6.21
CA ASP A 133 9.62 -18.63 -5.92
C ASP A 133 10.38 -18.08 -7.13
N ASN A 134 9.78 -18.12 -8.32
CA ASN A 134 10.41 -17.70 -9.57
C ASN A 134 9.73 -16.44 -10.15
N ASP A 135 10.48 -15.33 -10.13
CA ASP A 135 10.02 -14.02 -10.63
C ASP A 135 9.58 -14.07 -12.10
N GLY A 136 10.28 -14.84 -12.95
CA GLY A 136 9.94 -15.01 -14.36
C GLY A 136 8.61 -15.73 -14.55
N VAL A 137 8.37 -16.80 -13.79
CA VAL A 137 7.08 -17.52 -13.77
C VAL A 137 5.97 -16.61 -13.27
N ASN A 138 6.24 -15.79 -12.24
CA ASN A 138 5.25 -14.87 -11.70
C ASN A 138 4.86 -13.78 -12.70
N ILE A 139 5.82 -13.23 -13.45
CA ILE A 139 5.54 -12.23 -14.50
C ILE A 139 4.74 -12.87 -15.65
N ILE A 140 5.18 -14.02 -16.15
CA ILE A 140 4.54 -14.70 -17.28
C ILE A 140 3.12 -15.11 -16.94
N SER A 141 2.92 -15.81 -15.81
CA SER A 141 1.60 -16.29 -15.40
C SER A 141 0.62 -15.15 -15.07
N ALA A 142 1.07 -14.09 -14.39
CA ALA A 142 0.21 -12.93 -14.12
C ALA A 142 -0.17 -12.16 -15.40
N SER A 143 0.77 -12.00 -16.32
CA SER A 143 0.50 -11.34 -17.61
C SER A 143 -0.45 -12.17 -18.48
N LEU A 144 -0.22 -13.50 -18.54
CA LEU A 144 -1.11 -14.43 -19.23
C LEU A 144 -2.52 -14.39 -18.63
N ALA A 145 -2.67 -14.55 -17.31
CA ALA A 145 -3.96 -14.44 -16.62
C ALA A 145 -4.69 -13.13 -16.93
N LYS A 146 -3.97 -12.00 -16.97
CA LYS A 146 -4.55 -10.70 -17.35
C LYS A 146 -5.08 -10.72 -18.79
N SER A 147 -4.29 -11.23 -19.73
CA SER A 147 -4.69 -11.32 -21.14
C SER A 147 -5.89 -12.25 -21.38
N LEU A 148 -6.04 -13.29 -20.55
CA LEU A 148 -7.15 -14.24 -20.60
C LEU A 148 -8.42 -13.75 -19.88
N GLY A 149 -8.38 -12.56 -19.26
CA GLY A 149 -9.57 -11.89 -18.73
C GLY A 149 -9.69 -11.83 -17.21
N ALA A 150 -8.67 -12.27 -16.44
CA ALA A 150 -8.68 -12.07 -15.00
C ALA A 150 -8.84 -10.58 -14.67
N ARG A 151 -9.81 -10.24 -13.80
CA ARG A 151 -10.15 -8.83 -13.53
C ARG A 151 -8.95 -8.07 -12.96
N LYS A 152 -8.25 -8.67 -11.99
CA LYS A 152 -7.04 -8.14 -11.38
C LYS A 152 -5.95 -9.18 -11.28
N THR A 153 -4.70 -8.74 -11.38
CA THR A 153 -3.53 -9.60 -11.17
C THR A 153 -2.53 -8.98 -10.19
N ILE A 154 -2.01 -9.82 -9.29
CA ILE A 154 -0.91 -9.48 -8.38
C ILE A 154 0.29 -10.36 -8.76
N CYS A 155 1.46 -9.74 -8.89
CA CYS A 155 2.72 -10.42 -9.15
C CYS A 155 3.68 -10.21 -7.97
N LEU A 156 4.20 -11.30 -7.40
CA LEU A 156 5.24 -11.24 -6.38
C LEU A 156 6.61 -11.25 -7.07
N LEU A 157 7.45 -10.27 -6.75
CA LEU A 157 8.84 -10.21 -7.20
C LEU A 157 9.78 -10.22 -6.01
N ASN A 158 10.76 -11.12 -6.01
CA ASN A 158 11.83 -11.14 -5.03
C ASN A 158 12.96 -10.18 -5.42
N HIS A 159 13.20 -9.98 -6.72
CA HIS A 159 14.27 -9.15 -7.25
C HIS A 159 13.72 -7.86 -7.88
N ILE A 160 14.12 -6.71 -7.31
CA ILE A 160 13.69 -5.38 -7.80
C ILE A 160 14.12 -5.11 -9.25
N SER A 161 15.18 -5.74 -9.74
CA SER A 161 15.65 -5.58 -11.13
C SER A 161 14.60 -6.02 -12.18
N TYR A 162 13.71 -6.93 -11.81
CA TYR A 162 12.66 -7.45 -12.69
C TYR A 162 11.48 -6.49 -12.85
N THR A 163 11.39 -5.44 -12.02
CA THR A 163 10.37 -4.38 -12.19
C THR A 163 10.45 -3.69 -13.54
N LYS A 164 11.65 -3.66 -14.17
CA LYS A 164 11.87 -3.12 -15.51
C LYS A 164 11.16 -3.90 -16.62
N LEU A 165 10.73 -5.14 -16.34
CA LEU A 165 10.04 -6.01 -17.29
C LEU A 165 8.51 -5.86 -17.20
N LEU A 166 7.99 -5.17 -16.19
CA LEU A 166 6.56 -5.00 -15.97
C LEU A 166 5.86 -4.09 -17.00
N PRO A 167 6.47 -3.00 -17.53
CA PRO A 167 5.79 -2.16 -18.50
C PRO A 167 5.28 -2.96 -19.71
N GLY A 168 3.99 -2.81 -20.02
CA GLY A 168 3.34 -3.50 -21.14
C GLY A 168 2.77 -4.89 -20.82
N THR A 169 3.04 -5.45 -19.64
CA THR A 169 2.54 -6.79 -19.24
C THR A 169 1.06 -6.82 -18.83
N GLY A 170 0.47 -5.65 -18.52
CA GLY A 170 -0.90 -5.53 -18.03
C GLY A 170 -1.08 -5.90 -16.55
N ILE A 171 -0.02 -6.27 -15.83
CA ILE A 171 -0.08 -6.60 -14.41
C ILE A 171 -0.54 -5.39 -13.59
N ASP A 172 -1.58 -5.56 -12.75
CA ASP A 172 -2.17 -4.44 -12.01
C ASP A 172 -1.34 -4.03 -10.79
N VAL A 173 -0.80 -5.02 -10.06
CA VAL A 173 -0.10 -4.79 -8.80
C VAL A 173 1.14 -5.68 -8.71
N THR A 174 2.25 -5.10 -8.26
CA THR A 174 3.47 -5.83 -7.96
C THR A 174 3.81 -5.68 -6.48
N VAL A 175 4.13 -6.80 -5.83
CA VAL A 175 4.56 -6.85 -4.43
C VAL A 175 6.02 -7.27 -4.37
N LEU A 176 6.85 -6.52 -3.61
CA LEU A 176 8.28 -6.78 -3.41
C LEU A 176 8.53 -7.11 -1.92
N PRO A 177 8.43 -8.38 -1.47
CA PRO A 177 8.46 -8.73 -0.05
C PRO A 177 9.72 -8.25 0.69
N ASN A 178 10.87 -8.25 0.00
CA ASN A 178 12.13 -7.79 0.57
C ASN A 178 12.09 -6.28 0.89
N GLN A 179 11.38 -5.48 0.11
CA GLN A 179 11.19 -4.05 0.39
C GLN A 179 10.19 -3.83 1.54
N GLU A 180 9.10 -4.60 1.58
CA GLU A 180 8.13 -4.55 2.69
C GLU A 180 8.78 -4.93 4.04
N THR A 181 9.62 -5.96 4.01
CA THR A 181 10.38 -6.42 5.18
C THR A 181 11.40 -5.36 5.62
N LEU A 182 12.10 -4.73 4.66
CA LEU A 182 13.03 -3.64 4.94
C LEU A 182 12.32 -2.47 5.64
N GLY A 183 11.13 -2.07 5.17
CA GLY A 183 10.32 -1.03 5.82
C GLY A 183 9.99 -1.37 7.28
N SER A 184 9.62 -2.62 7.54
CA SER A 184 9.31 -3.10 8.90
C SER A 184 10.52 -3.09 9.83
N ILE A 185 11.72 -3.39 9.32
CA ILE A 185 12.98 -3.33 10.11
C ILE A 185 13.39 -1.87 10.34
N LEU A 186 13.35 -1.02 9.31
CA LEU A 186 13.75 0.39 9.40
C LEU A 186 12.97 1.16 10.47
N LYS A 187 11.71 0.77 10.74
CA LYS A 187 10.92 1.28 11.87
C LYS A 187 11.66 1.18 13.22
N HIS A 188 12.47 0.16 13.43
CA HIS A 188 13.14 -0.10 14.71
C HIS A 188 14.56 0.48 14.81
N VAL A 189 15.13 1.00 13.70
CA VAL A 189 16.54 1.42 13.63
C VAL A 189 16.69 2.95 13.57
N ARG A 190 15.66 3.69 13.13
CA ARG A 190 15.74 5.15 12.94
C ARG A 190 15.66 5.95 14.24
N ARG A 191 16.22 7.16 14.21
CA ARG A 191 16.31 8.10 15.35
C ARG A 191 15.12 9.05 15.37
N GLY A 192 14.71 9.47 16.57
CA GLY A 192 13.46 10.22 16.81
C GLY A 192 12.29 9.26 17.01
N ASP A 193 11.29 9.65 17.81
CA ASP A 193 10.08 8.85 18.06
C ASP A 193 9.14 8.91 16.84
N VAL A 194 9.66 8.38 15.73
CA VAL A 194 8.94 8.13 14.50
C VAL A 194 8.31 6.75 14.62
N ALA A 195 7.01 6.73 14.89
CA ALA A 195 6.26 5.53 15.23
C ALA A 195 6.12 4.57 14.04
N GLN A 196 6.00 5.08 12.80
CA GLN A 196 5.85 4.30 11.57
C GLN A 196 6.35 5.04 10.34
N VAL A 197 6.93 4.30 9.38
CA VAL A 197 7.27 4.79 8.03
C VAL A 197 6.72 3.83 7.00
N THR A 198 6.04 4.34 5.98
CA THR A 198 5.55 3.56 4.83
C THR A 198 6.05 4.18 3.54
N SER A 199 6.67 3.37 2.69
CA SER A 199 7.17 3.79 1.39
C SER A 199 6.01 3.98 0.41
N LEU A 200 6.01 5.10 -0.32
CA LEU A 200 5.02 5.42 -1.35
C LEU A 200 5.71 5.55 -2.72
N CYS A 201 4.96 5.33 -3.81
CA CYS A 201 5.43 5.46 -5.19
C CYS A 201 6.75 4.73 -5.48
N GLY A 202 6.87 3.47 -5.07
CA GLY A 202 8.10 2.69 -5.27
C GLY A 202 9.31 3.21 -4.50
N GLY A 203 9.10 4.05 -3.46
CA GLY A 203 10.16 4.60 -2.63
C GLY A 203 10.71 5.93 -3.09
N THR A 204 9.97 6.73 -3.85
CA THR A 204 10.35 8.14 -4.04
C THR A 204 9.88 9.01 -2.88
N ALA A 205 8.72 8.67 -2.29
CA ALA A 205 8.13 9.36 -1.16
C ALA A 205 7.94 8.43 0.05
N GLU A 206 7.79 9.02 1.22
CA GLU A 206 7.58 8.30 2.48
C GLU A 206 6.48 8.97 3.31
N ALA A 207 5.54 8.17 3.79
CA ALA A 207 4.62 8.56 4.86
C ALA A 207 5.28 8.26 6.21
N ILE A 208 5.18 9.20 7.15
CA ILE A 208 5.86 9.19 8.44
C ILE A 208 4.84 9.55 9.52
N GLU A 209 4.76 8.73 10.54
CA GLU A 209 4.05 9.05 11.78
C GLU A 209 5.09 9.51 12.82
N ALA A 210 5.05 10.79 13.19
CA ALA A 210 5.91 11.36 14.23
C ALA A 210 5.09 11.66 15.49
N ILE A 211 5.69 11.44 16.67
CA ILE A 211 5.04 11.75 17.95
C ILE A 211 5.54 13.11 18.45
N ALA A 212 4.61 13.98 18.85
CA ALA A 212 4.93 15.26 19.47
C ALA A 212 5.28 15.07 20.94
N HIS A 213 6.56 15.23 21.29
CA HIS A 213 7.02 15.13 22.68
C HIS A 213 6.97 16.48 23.37
N GLY A 214 6.34 16.51 24.54
CA GLY A 214 6.40 17.64 25.45
C GLY A 214 7.73 17.63 26.19
N ASN A 215 8.47 18.74 26.12
CA ASN A 215 9.67 18.94 26.89
C ASN A 215 9.77 20.43 27.26
N ASN A 216 10.40 20.74 28.39
CA ASN A 216 10.62 22.10 28.89
C ASN A 216 11.61 22.94 28.04
N ALA A 217 11.88 22.52 26.80
CA ALA A 217 12.82 23.16 25.89
C ALA A 217 12.09 24.09 24.91
N GLU A 218 12.69 25.23 24.59
CA GLU A 218 12.13 26.22 23.63
C GLU A 218 11.91 25.64 22.22
N ASP A 219 12.62 24.56 21.87
CA ASP A 219 12.56 23.92 20.55
C ASP A 219 11.46 22.86 20.41
N SER A 220 10.66 22.58 21.46
CA SER A 220 9.55 21.62 21.37
C SER A 220 8.48 22.07 20.37
N VAL A 221 7.91 21.14 19.63
CA VAL A 221 6.72 21.38 18.79
C VAL A 221 5.45 21.54 19.63
N VAL A 222 5.41 20.97 20.83
CA VAL A 222 4.23 21.00 21.70
C VAL A 222 3.96 22.43 22.16
N GLY A 223 2.68 22.85 22.08
CA GLY A 223 2.26 24.22 22.40
C GLY A 223 2.43 25.22 21.25
N ARG A 224 3.09 24.83 20.14
CA ARG A 224 3.23 25.68 18.95
C ARG A 224 2.09 25.45 17.97
N ARG A 225 1.75 26.49 17.21
CA ARG A 225 0.80 26.40 16.10
C ARG A 225 1.45 25.74 14.89
N VAL A 226 0.68 24.97 14.12
CA VAL A 226 1.13 24.31 12.90
C VAL A 226 1.77 25.30 11.92
N ASP A 227 1.20 26.49 11.73
CA ASP A 227 1.73 27.52 10.83
C ASP A 227 3.03 28.18 11.30
N THR A 228 3.43 28.00 12.56
CA THR A 228 4.71 28.51 13.10
C THR A 228 5.87 27.53 12.92
N ILE A 229 5.60 26.32 12.44
CA ILE A 229 6.63 25.32 12.13
C ILE A 229 6.98 25.41 10.64
N ASN A 230 8.24 25.75 10.36
CA ASN A 230 8.74 25.83 8.99
C ASN A 230 9.13 24.44 8.49
N PHE A 231 8.19 23.76 7.84
CA PHE A 231 8.47 22.54 7.09
C PHE A 231 9.08 22.88 5.72
N PRO A 232 10.18 22.20 5.32
CA PRO A 232 10.68 22.29 3.95
C PRO A 232 9.61 21.99 2.90
N GLU A 233 9.74 22.60 1.73
CA GLU A 233 8.90 22.28 0.58
C GLU A 233 8.99 20.79 0.25
N GLY A 234 7.84 20.15 0.02
CA GLY A 234 7.73 18.71 -0.18
C GLY A 234 7.42 17.90 1.07
N ILE A 235 7.23 18.53 2.25
CA ILE A 235 6.62 17.89 3.41
C ILE A 235 5.16 18.35 3.52
N VAL A 236 4.24 17.39 3.56
CA VAL A 236 2.80 17.64 3.69
C VAL A 236 2.26 16.96 4.94
N MET A 237 1.57 17.71 5.80
CA MET A 237 0.87 17.13 6.94
C MET A 237 -0.48 16.57 6.51
N GLY A 238 -0.66 15.27 6.66
CA GLY A 238 -1.86 14.55 6.23
C GLY A 238 -2.92 14.43 7.32
N ALA A 239 -2.52 14.07 8.54
CA ALA A 239 -3.43 13.94 9.67
C ALA A 239 -2.73 14.28 10.99
N LEU A 240 -3.49 14.85 11.92
CA LEU A 240 -3.14 14.98 13.32
C LEU A 240 -4.05 14.04 14.10
N ILE A 241 -3.51 13.18 14.95
CA ILE A 241 -4.27 12.22 15.75
C ILE A 241 -4.00 12.51 17.22
N ARG A 242 -5.06 12.76 17.98
CA ARG A 242 -5.01 13.00 19.42
C ARG A 242 -6.05 12.12 20.09
N ASN A 243 -5.66 11.38 21.12
CA ASN A 243 -6.56 10.46 21.84
C ASN A 243 -7.32 9.50 20.90
N ASN A 244 -6.64 8.96 19.88
CA ASN A 244 -7.21 8.10 18.83
C ASN A 244 -8.27 8.75 17.91
N GLU A 245 -8.41 10.07 17.93
CA GLU A 245 -9.28 10.80 17.02
C GLU A 245 -8.47 11.63 16.02
N VAL A 246 -8.86 11.58 14.76
CA VAL A 246 -8.30 12.46 13.72
C VAL A 246 -8.79 13.89 13.97
N ILE A 247 -7.87 14.83 14.15
CA ILE A 247 -8.14 16.26 14.27
C ILE A 247 -7.95 16.92 12.90
N SER A 248 -8.84 17.84 12.54
CA SER A 248 -8.70 18.67 11.34
C SER A 248 -7.52 19.61 11.48
N ILE A 249 -6.56 19.54 10.56
CA ILE A 249 -5.38 20.40 10.56
C ILE A 249 -5.72 21.74 9.89
N HIS A 250 -5.85 22.78 10.72
CA HIS A 250 -5.94 24.18 10.31
C HIS A 250 -4.63 24.92 10.63
N HIS A 251 -4.45 26.12 10.06
CA HIS A 251 -3.22 26.90 10.28
C HIS A 251 -2.98 27.23 11.76
N ASP A 252 -4.03 27.40 12.54
CA ASP A 252 -4.04 27.76 13.96
C ASP A 252 -4.09 26.56 14.91
N THR A 253 -4.10 25.33 14.37
CA THR A 253 -4.08 24.12 15.20
C THR A 253 -2.79 24.08 16.01
N VAL A 254 -2.91 23.82 17.32
CA VAL A 254 -1.78 23.76 18.25
C VAL A 254 -1.47 22.30 18.58
N PHE A 255 -0.20 21.92 18.47
CA PHE A 255 0.25 20.58 18.86
C PHE A 255 0.14 20.39 20.37
N ALA A 256 -0.34 19.24 20.79
CA ALA A 256 -0.34 18.79 22.17
C ALA A 256 0.67 17.65 22.36
N GLU A 257 1.02 17.40 23.62
CA GLU A 257 1.86 16.28 23.99
C GLU A 257 1.20 14.95 23.60
N ASN A 258 2.01 14.04 23.04
CA ASN A 258 1.61 12.75 22.50
C ASN A 258 0.67 12.85 21.28
N ASP A 259 0.61 13.99 20.59
CA ASP A 259 -0.03 14.03 19.28
C ASP A 259 0.74 13.15 18.29
N HIS A 260 0.02 12.32 17.56
CA HIS A 260 0.55 11.55 16.44
C HIS A 260 0.31 12.32 15.14
N VAL A 261 1.40 12.75 14.50
CA VAL A 261 1.36 13.57 13.29
C VAL A 261 1.77 12.72 12.09
N VAL A 262 0.82 12.46 11.19
CA VAL A 262 1.08 11.76 9.94
C VAL A 262 1.48 12.78 8.87
N MET A 263 2.70 12.67 8.38
CA MET A 263 3.32 13.53 7.37
C MET A 263 3.77 12.74 6.16
N PHE A 264 3.88 13.41 5.02
CA PHE A 264 4.29 12.84 3.75
C PHE A 264 5.47 13.64 3.23
N ALA A 265 6.63 12.99 3.13
CA ALA A 265 7.82 13.53 2.50
C ALA A 265 7.87 13.08 1.04
N MET A 266 7.78 14.04 0.11
CA MET A 266 7.84 13.77 -1.34
C MET A 266 9.23 13.32 -1.83
N ASP A 267 10.24 13.43 -0.96
CA ASP A 267 11.61 12.94 -1.17
C ASP A 267 12.13 12.36 0.15
N LYS A 268 12.70 11.15 0.11
CA LYS A 268 13.29 10.46 1.28
C LYS A 268 14.32 11.29 2.05
N ARG A 269 14.98 12.24 1.43
CA ARG A 269 15.99 13.10 2.08
C ARG A 269 15.35 14.05 3.10
N LEU A 270 14.09 14.43 2.88
CA LEU A 270 13.32 15.33 3.74
C LEU A 270 12.91 14.69 5.07
N VAL A 271 12.98 13.36 5.16
CA VAL A 271 12.66 12.62 6.39
C VAL A 271 13.52 13.08 7.57
N SER A 272 14.80 13.36 7.32
CA SER A 272 15.71 13.84 8.36
C SER A 272 15.30 15.20 8.93
N ASN A 273 14.56 16.01 8.18
CA ASN A 273 14.00 17.28 8.67
C ASN A 273 12.84 17.03 9.62
N ILE A 274 11.98 16.06 9.30
CA ILE A 274 10.87 15.65 10.18
C ILE A 274 11.43 15.08 11.49
N GLU A 275 12.41 14.16 11.40
CA GLU A 275 13.06 13.56 12.57
C GLU A 275 13.65 14.62 13.51
N LYS A 276 14.29 15.67 12.96
CA LYS A 276 14.86 16.78 13.76
C LYS A 276 13.79 17.62 14.45
N ILE A 277 12.67 17.91 13.77
CA ILE A 277 11.59 18.72 14.31
C ILE A 277 10.87 18.00 15.45
N PHE A 278 10.70 16.67 15.34
CA PHE A 278 9.99 15.84 16.32
C PHE A 278 10.94 15.05 17.23
N GLN A 279 12.22 15.41 17.28
CA GLN A 279 13.18 14.68 18.08
C GLN A 279 12.87 14.85 19.57
N PRO A 280 12.78 13.76 20.36
CA PRO A 280 12.80 13.89 21.81
C PRO A 280 14.17 14.45 22.19
N LEU A 281 14.19 15.67 22.74
CA LEU A 281 15.40 16.22 23.36
C LEU A 281 15.58 15.47 24.69
N THR A 282 16.61 14.62 24.74
CA THR A 282 17.14 13.98 25.95
C THR A 282 17.87 14.97 26.83
#